data_AF-A0A7C3H2U8-F1
#
_entry.id   AF-A0A7C3H2U8-F1
#
_cell.length_a   1.000
_cell.length_b   1.000
_cell.length_c   1.000
_cell.angle_alpha   90.00
_cell.angle_beta   90.00
_cell.angle_gamma   90.00
#
_symmetry.space_group_name_H-M   'P 1'
#
loop_
_entity.id
_entity.type
_entity.pdbx_description
1 polymer ?
#
loop_
_entity_poly.entity_id
_entity_poly.type
_entity_poly.pdbx_seq_one_letter_code
_entity_poly.pdbx_strand_id
1 'polypeptide(L)'
;MRRGVLLCLIIFLIGSLGSCGGARPVASERPAATAERPSPTATPPPSPMLSPTRPPSPTPAPTLTATPLPTQTPTPSPTPTPTATPTPTLPPPQPPTVAEPWPLALRWSLNANGHLTAGAATTLDGRPVFLLASLGRTVYALDEEGAVLWRARTAGPVYALAPLDGAAAVGDDAGFVTLLDARGRRRWRANLGSRVTALAPWRGGLLAGGWDERLTWWTAGGEIGWQAEAGGPVVGVAALPGLALVATAGGAVAAFDPAGAEVWRFEAGAPVTGLGTMGGGLLVGAQDGRLLALDAAGGLRWQRALGEGGPVWQAGELAGEARLAVGTGGAAPSLTLFRADGVALWRVTLPAPAGAVALLPDAVLVGLMDGRVQMFDAQGRRRGAVHAGLPVWGLVAGEDGRLLALADVVAWRLVRAEGKQGGAWLPSPPLAPAPTEIPSVQVPGTCPEGSDALGTEPVPGDAPCHQSSARHSEEATLIFLGDVSPGRSVERALARYGPAIPWAGLEPMLRGADLVIANLEGVLTTQGAPLDKPYLIRAHPRRGATLAAGRVDLVTLANNHALDYGPAGLDQTLDVLDALGVAAVGAG
;
A
#
# COMPACT_ATOMS: atom_id res chain seq x y z
N MET A 1 -6.60 15.70 -53.69
CA MET A 1 -5.25 15.72 -53.08
C MET A 1 -5.34 15.04 -51.72
N ARG A 2 -4.46 14.08 -51.45
CA ARG A 2 -4.51 13.15 -50.32
C ARG A 2 -4.32 13.92 -48.99
N ARG A 3 -5.25 13.76 -48.06
CA ARG A 3 -5.15 14.26 -46.68
C ARG A 3 -4.33 13.25 -45.87
N GLY A 4 -3.20 13.69 -45.32
CA GLY A 4 -2.33 12.87 -44.48
C GLY A 4 -2.70 13.04 -43.01
N VAL A 5 -2.94 11.91 -42.32
CA VAL A 5 -2.94 11.84 -40.85
C VAL A 5 -1.48 11.90 -40.42
N LEU A 6 -1.10 12.94 -39.66
CA LEU A 6 0.23 13.00 -39.05
C LEU A 6 0.18 12.26 -37.70
N LEU A 7 0.59 10.99 -37.71
CA LEU A 7 0.78 10.20 -36.50
C LEU A 7 2.17 10.52 -35.91
N CYS A 8 2.23 11.40 -34.92
CA CYS A 8 3.45 11.57 -34.10
C CYS A 8 3.50 10.49 -33.02
N LEU A 9 4.15 9.37 -33.33
CA LEU A 9 4.39 8.28 -32.41
C LEU A 9 5.67 8.57 -31.58
N ILE A 10 5.52 8.90 -30.31
CA ILE A 10 6.65 8.97 -29.36
C ILE A 10 6.66 7.66 -28.57
N ILE A 11 7.53 6.72 -28.97
CA ILE A 11 7.73 5.45 -28.26
C ILE A 11 8.79 5.65 -27.18
N PHE A 12 8.43 5.45 -25.91
CA PHE A 12 9.40 5.13 -24.87
C PHE A 12 9.56 3.61 -24.78
N LEU A 13 10.66 3.10 -25.32
CA LEU A 13 11.00 1.68 -25.36
C LEU A 13 11.88 1.38 -24.15
N ILE A 14 11.29 0.81 -23.08
CA ILE A 14 12.07 0.18 -22.01
C ILE A 14 12.21 -1.30 -22.38
N GLY A 15 13.42 -1.67 -22.78
CA GLY A 15 13.72 -3.01 -23.30
C GLY A 15 13.56 -4.11 -22.25
N SER A 16 12.67 -5.06 -22.53
CA SER A 16 12.66 -6.40 -21.93
C SER A 16 13.43 -7.35 -22.86
N LEU A 17 14.56 -7.87 -22.38
CA LEU A 17 15.34 -8.90 -23.08
C LEU A 17 14.58 -10.24 -23.03
N GLY A 18 13.83 -10.54 -24.09
CA GLY A 18 13.25 -11.86 -24.35
C GLY A 18 14.24 -12.77 -25.07
N SER A 19 14.68 -13.84 -24.40
CA SER A 19 15.42 -14.94 -25.03
C SER A 19 14.44 -15.90 -25.70
N CYS A 20 14.55 -16.05 -27.03
CA CYS A 20 13.80 -17.03 -27.81
C CYS A 20 14.56 -18.36 -27.84
N GLY A 21 13.96 -19.42 -27.28
CA GLY A 21 14.37 -20.81 -27.48
C GLY A 21 13.21 -21.58 -28.12
N GLY A 22 13.39 -21.98 -29.38
CA GLY A 22 12.36 -22.65 -30.17
C GLY A 22 12.10 -24.10 -29.75
N ALA A 23 10.84 -24.52 -29.85
CA ALA A 23 10.45 -25.93 -29.84
C ALA A 23 9.42 -26.20 -30.95
N ARG A 24 9.67 -27.28 -31.69
CA ARG A 24 8.90 -27.79 -32.84
C ARG A 24 7.54 -28.36 -32.43
N PRO A 25 6.55 -28.40 -33.34
CA PRO A 25 5.24 -28.97 -33.06
C PRO A 25 5.28 -30.51 -33.12
N VAL A 26 4.64 -31.18 -32.16
CA VAL A 26 4.29 -32.60 -32.23
C VAL A 26 2.77 -32.70 -32.32
N ALA A 27 2.33 -33.54 -33.25
CA ALA A 27 0.94 -33.73 -33.69
C ALA A 27 0.02 -34.25 -32.58
N SER A 28 -1.25 -33.84 -32.65
CA SER A 28 -2.33 -34.34 -31.78
C SER A 28 -2.91 -35.65 -32.32
N GLU A 29 -2.96 -36.68 -31.48
CA GLU A 29 -3.89 -37.80 -31.65
C GLU A 29 -4.99 -37.70 -30.58
N ARG A 30 -6.24 -37.65 -31.05
CA ARG A 30 -7.43 -37.88 -30.23
C ARG A 30 -7.52 -39.37 -29.88
N PRO A 31 -8.09 -39.69 -28.71
CA PRO A 31 -9.10 -40.74 -28.66
C PRO A 31 -10.46 -40.18 -28.24
N ALA A 32 -11.49 -40.64 -28.96
CA ALA A 32 -12.88 -40.52 -28.57
C ALA A 32 -13.14 -41.38 -27.33
N ALA A 33 -13.85 -40.82 -26.34
CA ALA A 33 -14.51 -41.61 -25.31
C ALA A 33 -15.91 -41.03 -25.08
N THR A 34 -16.87 -41.89 -25.34
CA THR A 34 -18.31 -41.78 -25.11
C THR A 34 -18.61 -41.51 -23.64
N ALA A 35 -19.37 -40.46 -23.34
CA ALA A 35 -19.95 -40.23 -22.02
C ALA A 35 -21.48 -40.45 -22.11
N GLU A 36 -21.94 -41.52 -21.47
CA GLU A 36 -23.36 -41.77 -21.20
C GLU A 36 -23.90 -40.75 -20.18
N ARG A 37 -25.17 -40.40 -20.38
CA ARG A 37 -25.95 -39.40 -19.65
C ARG A 37 -26.63 -40.07 -18.44
N PRO A 38 -26.47 -39.59 -17.20
CA PRO A 38 -27.39 -39.96 -16.13
C PRO A 38 -28.60 -39.01 -16.08
N SER A 39 -29.78 -39.61 -16.00
CA SER A 39 -31.08 -38.98 -15.79
C SER A 39 -31.23 -38.37 -14.38
N PRO A 40 -32.15 -37.40 -14.17
CA PRO A 40 -32.18 -36.54 -12.99
C PRO A 40 -32.81 -37.22 -11.76
N THR A 41 -32.19 -37.02 -10.59
CA THR A 41 -32.74 -37.38 -9.28
C THR A 41 -33.71 -36.29 -8.79
N ALA A 42 -34.86 -36.73 -8.29
CA ALA A 42 -35.99 -35.93 -7.85
C ALA A 42 -35.68 -34.98 -6.68
N THR A 43 -36.22 -33.77 -6.76
CA THR A 43 -36.23 -32.72 -5.72
C THR A 43 -37.32 -33.01 -4.67
N PRO A 44 -37.05 -32.87 -3.36
CA PRO A 44 -38.11 -32.95 -2.34
C PRO A 44 -38.98 -31.68 -2.30
N PRO A 45 -40.26 -31.77 -1.90
CA PRO A 45 -41.23 -30.67 -1.96
C PRO A 45 -41.01 -29.60 -0.88
N PRO A 46 -41.52 -28.37 -1.07
CA PRO A 46 -41.29 -27.24 -0.18
C PRO A 46 -42.06 -27.35 1.15
N SER A 47 -41.46 -26.82 2.22
CA SER A 47 -42.11 -26.67 3.53
C SER A 47 -43.23 -25.62 3.51
N PRO A 48 -44.28 -25.76 4.34
CA PRO A 48 -45.48 -24.93 4.26
C PRO A 48 -45.24 -23.48 4.74
N MET A 49 -45.82 -22.55 3.98
CA MET A 49 -45.80 -21.11 4.15
C MET A 49 -46.75 -20.70 5.30
N LEU A 50 -46.24 -19.96 6.29
CA LEU A 50 -47.05 -19.37 7.35
C LEU A 50 -47.85 -18.17 6.82
N SER A 51 -49.13 -18.11 7.18
CA SER A 51 -50.06 -17.04 6.79
C SER A 51 -49.70 -15.69 7.42
N PRO A 52 -49.92 -14.55 6.75
CA PRO A 52 -49.64 -13.23 7.32
C PRO A 52 -50.71 -12.82 8.33
N THR A 53 -50.27 -12.45 9.53
CA THR A 53 -51.10 -11.91 10.60
C THR A 53 -51.54 -10.47 10.28
N ARG A 54 -52.83 -10.19 10.50
CA ARG A 54 -53.53 -8.92 10.27
C ARG A 54 -52.87 -7.73 11.02
N PRO A 55 -52.78 -6.52 10.43
CA PRO A 55 -52.29 -5.33 11.13
C PRO A 55 -53.33 -4.80 12.15
N PRO A 56 -52.90 -4.22 13.29
CA PRO A 56 -53.81 -3.60 14.24
C PRO A 56 -54.37 -2.26 13.73
N SER A 57 -55.60 -1.97 14.17
CA SER A 57 -56.40 -0.78 13.87
C SER A 57 -55.80 0.52 14.45
N PRO A 58 -55.98 1.70 13.83
CA PRO A 58 -55.42 2.94 14.33
C PRO A 58 -56.14 3.46 15.58
N THR A 59 -55.37 3.90 16.57
CA THR A 59 -55.81 4.59 17.79
C THR A 59 -56.08 6.08 17.47
N PRO A 60 -57.12 6.73 18.05
CA PRO A 60 -57.43 8.13 17.77
C PRO A 60 -56.35 9.08 18.32
N ALA A 61 -56.12 10.17 17.57
CA ALA A 61 -55.14 11.22 17.90
C ALA A 61 -55.56 12.04 19.14
N PRO A 62 -54.64 12.40 20.04
CA PRO A 62 -54.94 13.29 21.16
C PRO A 62 -55.04 14.75 20.72
N THR A 63 -56.00 15.48 21.29
CA THR A 63 -56.22 16.92 21.13
C THR A 63 -55.08 17.72 21.75
N LEU A 64 -54.51 18.67 21.00
CA LEU A 64 -53.46 19.57 21.49
C LEU A 64 -54.01 20.52 22.56
N THR A 65 -53.45 20.44 23.77
CA THR A 65 -53.61 21.45 24.83
C THR A 65 -52.39 22.35 24.80
N ALA A 66 -52.59 23.67 24.85
CA ALA A 66 -51.51 24.65 24.78
C ALA A 66 -50.57 24.56 26.00
N THR A 67 -49.28 24.36 25.73
CA THR A 67 -48.20 24.35 26.74
C THR A 67 -47.80 25.78 27.11
N PRO A 68 -47.60 26.11 28.40
CA PRO A 68 -47.15 27.44 28.82
C PRO A 68 -45.71 27.73 28.36
N LEU A 69 -45.43 29.01 28.10
CA LEU A 69 -44.15 29.51 27.62
C LEU A 69 -43.02 29.28 28.66
N PRO A 70 -41.84 28.75 28.28
CA PRO A 70 -40.76 28.49 29.21
C PRO A 70 -40.08 29.79 29.66
N THR A 71 -39.89 29.92 30.97
CA THR A 71 -39.04 30.94 31.59
C THR A 71 -37.58 30.68 31.22
N GLN A 72 -36.87 31.72 30.75
CA GLN A 72 -35.48 31.61 30.34
C GLN A 72 -34.58 31.16 31.49
N THR A 73 -33.91 30.02 31.30
CA THR A 73 -32.85 29.53 32.18
C THR A 73 -31.54 30.20 31.76
N PRO A 74 -30.69 30.70 32.68
CA PRO A 74 -29.44 31.36 32.31
C PRO A 74 -28.53 30.37 31.55
N THR A 75 -28.07 30.80 30.37
CA THR A 75 -27.12 30.07 29.52
C THR A 75 -25.85 29.76 30.32
N PRO A 76 -25.37 28.51 30.37
CA PRO A 76 -24.05 28.24 30.93
C PRO A 76 -23.00 28.99 30.12
N SER A 77 -22.18 29.79 30.82
CA SER A 77 -21.03 30.47 30.24
C SER A 77 -20.13 29.43 29.55
N PRO A 78 -19.60 29.72 28.34
CA PRO A 78 -18.70 28.79 27.67
C PRO A 78 -17.52 28.48 28.60
N THR A 79 -17.36 27.21 28.96
CA THR A 79 -16.10 26.71 29.53
C THR A 79 -15.00 27.13 28.57
N PRO A 80 -13.92 27.80 29.03
CA PRO A 80 -12.83 28.17 28.13
C PRO A 80 -12.34 26.91 27.43
N THR A 81 -12.45 26.89 26.10
CA THR A 81 -11.79 25.89 25.27
C THR A 81 -10.34 25.85 25.72
N PRO A 82 -9.78 24.68 26.10
CA PRO A 82 -8.37 24.61 26.46
C PRO A 82 -7.58 25.19 25.29
N THR A 83 -6.92 26.32 25.52
CA THR A 83 -6.03 26.94 24.55
C THR A 83 -5.05 25.85 24.11
N ALA A 84 -5.10 25.47 22.83
CA ALA A 84 -4.22 24.44 22.30
C ALA A 84 -2.78 24.85 22.59
N THR A 85 -2.13 24.16 23.52
CA THR A 85 -0.69 24.31 23.73
C THR A 85 -0.02 24.09 22.37
N PRO A 86 0.79 25.03 21.87
CA PRO A 86 1.42 24.88 20.57
C PRO A 86 2.17 23.56 20.55
N THR A 87 1.82 22.70 19.59
CA THR A 87 2.55 21.44 19.40
C THR A 87 3.98 21.80 19.04
N PRO A 88 5.00 21.30 19.76
CA PRO A 88 6.38 21.69 19.52
C PRO A 88 6.75 21.43 18.05
N THR A 89 7.15 22.49 17.37
CA THR A 89 7.52 22.45 15.95
C THR A 89 8.73 21.55 15.75
N LEU A 90 8.72 20.72 14.71
CA LEU A 90 9.88 19.90 14.36
C LEU A 90 11.08 20.80 14.02
N PRO A 91 12.31 20.43 14.44
CA PRO A 91 13.49 21.14 13.98
C PRO A 91 13.59 21.06 12.44
N PRO A 92 14.09 22.11 11.77
CA PRO A 92 14.31 22.06 10.33
C PRO A 92 15.34 20.97 10.01
N PRO A 93 15.13 20.15 8.96
CA PRO A 93 16.07 19.11 8.59
C PRO A 93 17.42 19.73 8.21
N GLN A 94 18.50 19.18 8.78
CA GLN A 94 19.86 19.62 8.50
C GLN A 94 20.59 18.60 7.62
N PRO A 95 21.55 19.01 6.78
CA PRO A 95 22.47 18.07 6.16
C PRO A 95 23.15 17.21 7.23
N PRO A 96 23.28 15.89 7.03
CA PRO A 96 23.91 15.04 8.03
C PRO A 96 25.41 15.35 8.11
N THR A 97 25.90 15.61 9.33
CA THR A 97 27.35 15.68 9.57
C THR A 97 27.96 14.28 9.44
N VAL A 98 29.07 14.17 8.73
CA VAL A 98 29.82 12.92 8.60
C VAL A 98 30.78 12.80 9.78
N ALA A 99 30.82 11.63 10.41
CA ALA A 99 31.77 11.30 11.47
C ALA A 99 32.61 10.08 11.08
N GLU A 100 33.58 9.70 11.92
CA GLU A 100 34.46 8.55 11.65
C GLU A 100 33.66 7.30 11.29
N PRO A 101 34.02 6.63 10.17
CA PRO A 101 33.16 5.63 9.61
C PRO A 101 33.10 4.39 10.49
N TRP A 102 31.89 3.87 10.69
CA TRP A 102 31.67 2.52 11.17
C TRP A 102 31.65 1.56 9.99
N PRO A 103 32.28 0.38 10.13
CA PRO A 103 32.25 -0.61 9.08
C PRO A 103 30.80 -1.07 8.84
N LEU A 104 30.38 -1.06 7.58
CA LEU A 104 29.12 -1.64 7.12
C LEU A 104 29.39 -2.26 5.76
N ALA A 105 29.06 -3.55 5.61
CA ALA A 105 29.30 -4.27 4.37
C ALA A 105 28.11 -5.19 4.02
N LEU A 106 27.96 -5.44 2.73
CA LEU A 106 27.07 -6.47 2.19
C LEU A 106 27.82 -7.81 2.20
N ARG A 107 27.26 -8.85 2.84
CA ARG A 107 27.93 -10.15 2.97
C ARG A 107 27.52 -11.15 1.90
N TRP A 108 26.26 -11.56 1.93
CA TRP A 108 25.68 -12.46 0.93
C TRP A 108 24.40 -11.84 0.36
N SER A 109 24.01 -12.29 -0.83
CA SER A 109 22.72 -11.96 -1.43
C SER A 109 21.90 -13.20 -1.78
N LEU A 110 20.58 -13.02 -1.77
CA LEU A 110 19.61 -13.94 -2.36
C LEU A 110 18.82 -13.19 -3.43
N ASN A 111 18.78 -13.72 -4.65
CA ASN A 111 17.84 -13.29 -5.67
C ASN A 111 16.54 -14.10 -5.52
N ALA A 112 15.47 -13.45 -5.09
CA ALA A 112 14.15 -14.06 -4.99
C ALA A 112 13.46 -14.11 -6.37
N ASN A 113 12.44 -14.95 -6.50
CA ASN A 113 11.68 -15.10 -7.73
C ASN A 113 10.60 -14.03 -7.95
N GLY A 114 10.67 -12.93 -7.21
CA GLY A 114 9.74 -11.80 -7.25
C GLY A 114 10.03 -10.83 -6.10
N HIS A 115 9.35 -9.68 -6.11
CA HIS A 115 9.51 -8.64 -5.09
C HIS A 115 9.39 -9.25 -3.69
N LEU A 116 10.39 -9.00 -2.84
CA LEU A 116 10.34 -9.39 -1.44
C LEU A 116 9.25 -8.56 -0.75
N THR A 117 8.48 -9.15 0.15
CA THR A 117 7.34 -8.48 0.79
C THR A 117 7.42 -8.40 2.29
N ALA A 118 8.19 -9.29 2.91
CA ALA A 118 8.50 -9.27 4.33
C ALA A 118 9.78 -10.06 4.58
N GLY A 119 10.44 -9.77 5.70
CA GLY A 119 11.58 -10.53 6.19
C GLY A 119 11.63 -10.53 7.70
N ALA A 120 12.27 -11.55 8.27
CA ALA A 120 12.51 -11.65 9.70
C ALA A 120 13.88 -12.31 9.97
N ALA A 121 14.55 -11.88 11.03
CA ALA A 121 15.69 -12.57 11.61
C ALA A 121 15.19 -13.20 12.91
N THR A 122 15.15 -14.53 12.97
CA THR A 122 14.51 -15.28 14.07
C THR A 122 15.24 -16.59 14.32
N THR A 123 14.71 -17.43 15.21
CA THR A 123 15.19 -18.79 15.44
C THR A 123 14.12 -19.80 15.05
N LEU A 124 14.53 -20.90 14.41
CA LEU A 124 13.67 -22.06 14.15
C LEU A 124 14.35 -23.29 14.74
N ASP A 125 13.67 -23.99 15.65
CA ASP A 125 14.22 -25.10 16.45
C ASP A 125 15.59 -24.75 17.06
N GLY A 126 15.71 -23.55 17.63
CA GLY A 126 16.93 -23.05 18.27
C GLY A 126 18.06 -22.63 17.32
N ARG A 127 17.84 -22.69 16.00
CA ARG A 127 18.85 -22.27 15.00
C ARG A 127 18.54 -20.87 14.48
N PRO A 128 19.52 -19.95 14.43
CA PRO A 128 19.32 -18.65 13.81
C PRO A 128 19.05 -18.79 12.31
N VAL A 129 17.94 -18.22 11.85
CA VAL A 129 17.58 -18.17 10.43
C VAL A 129 17.12 -16.79 9.99
N PHE A 130 17.24 -16.51 8.70
CA PHE A 130 16.51 -15.44 8.03
C PHE A 130 15.32 -16.02 7.31
N LEU A 131 14.15 -15.42 7.51
CA LEU A 131 12.93 -15.72 6.77
C LEU A 131 12.65 -14.61 5.76
N LEU A 132 12.22 -14.98 4.56
CA LEU A 132 11.89 -14.05 3.48
C LEU A 132 10.60 -14.49 2.79
N ALA A 133 9.72 -13.54 2.52
CA ALA A 133 8.50 -13.72 1.74
C ALA A 133 8.62 -12.99 0.39
N SER A 134 8.07 -13.58 -0.67
CA SER A 134 8.10 -13.00 -2.01
C SER A 134 6.74 -13.06 -2.71
N LEU A 135 6.48 -12.07 -3.58
CA LEU A 135 5.37 -12.09 -4.51
C LEU A 135 5.44 -13.25 -5.52
N GLY A 136 6.60 -13.89 -5.69
CA GLY A 136 6.76 -15.10 -6.51
C GLY A 136 6.19 -16.37 -5.89
N ARG A 137 5.27 -16.26 -4.91
CA ARG A 137 4.65 -17.39 -4.18
C ARG A 137 5.63 -18.25 -3.40
N THR A 138 6.71 -17.66 -2.89
CA THR A 138 7.78 -18.39 -2.20
C THR A 138 8.11 -17.78 -0.85
N VAL A 139 8.28 -18.64 0.14
CA VAL A 139 8.89 -18.34 1.44
C VAL A 139 10.24 -19.04 1.49
N TYR A 140 11.29 -18.32 1.89
CA TYR A 140 12.64 -18.83 2.02
C TYR A 140 13.04 -18.84 3.49
N ALA A 141 13.75 -19.88 3.94
CA ALA A 141 14.58 -19.83 5.12
C ALA A 141 16.04 -19.98 4.74
N LEU A 142 16.88 -19.12 5.31
CA LEU A 142 18.32 -19.11 5.09
C LEU A 142 19.04 -19.19 6.42
N ASP A 143 20.21 -19.82 6.43
CA ASP A 143 21.14 -19.73 7.55
C ASP A 143 21.90 -18.39 7.57
N GLU A 144 22.86 -18.25 8.49
CA GLU A 144 23.64 -17.03 8.62
C GLU A 144 24.58 -16.76 7.44
N GLU A 145 24.98 -17.82 6.74
CA GLU A 145 25.87 -17.82 5.59
C GLU A 145 25.12 -17.53 4.28
N GLY A 146 23.78 -17.55 4.31
CA GLY A 146 22.93 -17.30 3.16
C GLY A 146 22.62 -18.57 2.36
N ALA A 147 22.92 -19.76 2.89
CA ALA A 147 22.48 -21.00 2.28
C ALA A 147 20.98 -21.17 2.53
N VAL A 148 20.25 -21.52 1.47
CA VAL A 148 18.81 -21.77 1.56
C VAL A 148 18.58 -23.11 2.24
N LEU A 149 18.07 -23.08 3.47
CA LEU A 149 17.71 -24.26 4.25
C LEU A 149 16.48 -24.95 3.66
N TRP A 150 15.48 -24.15 3.27
CA TRP A 150 14.28 -24.64 2.59
C TRP A 150 13.55 -23.52 1.83
N ARG A 151 12.67 -23.94 0.92
CA ARG A 151 11.71 -23.09 0.22
C ARG A 151 10.33 -23.70 0.34
N ALA A 152 9.32 -22.88 0.65
CA ALA A 152 7.92 -23.30 0.67
C ALA A 152 7.12 -22.50 -0.36
N ARG A 153 6.37 -23.20 -1.21
CA ARG A 153 5.48 -22.57 -2.20
C ARG A 153 4.11 -22.32 -1.58
N THR A 154 3.60 -21.11 -1.70
CA THR A 154 2.25 -20.72 -1.23
C THR A 154 1.22 -20.77 -2.35
N ALA A 155 -0.06 -20.61 -2.01
CA ALA A 155 -1.12 -20.66 -3.03
C ALA A 155 -1.09 -19.39 -3.90
N GLY A 156 -0.90 -18.23 -3.26
CA GLY A 156 -0.74 -16.94 -3.92
C GLY A 156 0.55 -16.21 -3.52
N PRO A 157 0.81 -15.03 -4.13
CA PRO A 157 1.86 -14.11 -3.67
C PRO A 157 1.81 -13.87 -2.16
N VAL A 158 2.95 -13.87 -1.48
CA VAL A 158 2.98 -13.74 0.00
C VAL A 158 3.04 -12.27 0.39
N TYR A 159 2.17 -11.82 1.29
CA TYR A 159 2.08 -10.42 1.72
C TYR A 159 2.38 -10.22 3.21
N ALA A 160 2.18 -11.25 4.04
CA ALA A 160 2.44 -11.19 5.46
C ALA A 160 3.30 -12.36 5.93
N LEU A 161 4.21 -12.09 6.87
CA LEU A 161 5.07 -13.08 7.51
C LEU A 161 5.21 -12.74 8.99
N ALA A 162 4.94 -13.70 9.87
CA ALA A 162 5.10 -13.56 11.31
C ALA A 162 5.94 -14.74 11.85
N PRO A 163 7.14 -14.49 12.41
CA PRO A 163 7.86 -15.52 13.14
C PRO A 163 7.08 -15.89 14.41
N LEU A 164 7.03 -17.19 14.70
CA LEU A 164 6.45 -17.78 15.90
C LEU A 164 7.51 -18.67 16.55
N ASP A 165 7.29 -19.08 17.80
CA ASP A 165 8.22 -19.98 18.47
C ASP A 165 8.37 -21.31 17.71
N GLY A 166 9.55 -21.53 17.12
CA GLY A 166 9.87 -22.70 16.28
C GLY A 166 9.06 -22.84 14.98
N ALA A 167 8.38 -21.79 14.53
CA ALA A 167 7.53 -21.82 13.34
C ALA A 167 7.45 -20.47 12.62
N ALA A 168 6.85 -20.47 11.43
CA ALA A 168 6.59 -19.26 10.67
C ALA A 168 5.16 -19.26 10.13
N ALA A 169 4.39 -18.22 10.45
CA ALA A 169 3.08 -18.00 9.86
C ALA A 169 3.21 -17.11 8.61
N VAL A 170 2.52 -17.48 7.54
CA VAL A 170 2.53 -16.74 6.28
C VAL A 170 1.13 -16.52 5.75
N GLY A 171 0.87 -15.31 5.27
CA GLY A 171 -0.39 -14.88 4.68
C GLY A 171 -0.21 -14.57 3.20
N ASP A 172 -1.08 -15.12 2.36
CA ASP A 172 -0.98 -14.97 0.90
C ASP A 172 -2.21 -14.32 0.25
N ASP A 173 -2.03 -13.92 -1.01
CA ASP A 173 -3.03 -13.25 -1.85
C ASP A 173 -4.22 -14.14 -2.23
N ALA A 174 -4.06 -15.46 -2.12
CA ALA A 174 -5.15 -16.41 -2.31
C ALA A 174 -6.06 -16.50 -1.06
N GLY A 175 -5.72 -15.78 0.00
CA GLY A 175 -6.45 -15.72 1.27
C GLY A 175 -6.08 -16.79 2.27
N PHE A 176 -4.99 -17.53 2.04
CA PHE A 176 -4.55 -18.54 2.98
C PHE A 176 -3.62 -17.97 4.05
N VAL A 177 -3.87 -18.37 5.30
CA VAL A 177 -2.90 -18.36 6.39
C VAL A 177 -2.31 -19.76 6.48
N THR A 178 -1.00 -19.89 6.39
CA THR A 178 -0.28 -21.18 6.47
C THR A 178 0.75 -21.11 7.59
N LEU A 179 0.75 -22.09 8.50
CA LEU A 179 1.80 -22.26 9.50
C LEU A 179 2.83 -23.27 9.00
N LEU A 180 4.09 -22.87 8.94
CA LEU A 180 5.24 -23.69 8.52
C LEU A 180 6.07 -24.06 9.75
N ASP A 181 6.49 -25.33 9.83
CA ASP A 181 7.46 -25.78 10.83
C ASP A 181 8.90 -25.33 10.48
N ALA A 182 9.85 -25.61 11.36
CA ALA A 182 11.26 -25.27 11.19
C ALA A 182 11.91 -25.83 9.91
N ARG A 183 11.29 -26.83 9.27
CA ARG A 183 11.73 -27.47 8.01
C ARG A 183 10.94 -26.97 6.80
N GLY A 184 10.09 -25.96 6.97
CA GLY A 184 9.25 -25.41 5.90
C GLY A 184 8.04 -26.28 5.56
N ARG A 185 7.72 -27.29 6.38
CA ARG A 185 6.54 -28.15 6.15
C ARG A 185 5.31 -27.51 6.78
N ARG A 186 4.19 -27.57 6.06
CA ARG A 186 2.91 -27.07 6.55
C ARG A 186 2.45 -27.86 7.78
N ARG A 187 2.27 -27.20 8.91
CA ARG A 187 1.55 -27.73 10.10
C ARG A 187 0.04 -27.67 9.86
N TRP A 188 -0.46 -26.50 9.47
CA TRP A 188 -1.85 -26.29 9.09
C TRP A 188 -1.99 -25.16 8.08
N ARG A 189 -3.16 -25.08 7.45
CA ARG A 189 -3.57 -23.98 6.57
C ARG A 189 -5.05 -23.70 6.77
N ALA A 190 -5.39 -22.43 6.78
CA ALA A 190 -6.76 -21.95 6.82
C ALA A 190 -7.00 -20.86 5.78
N ASN A 191 -8.24 -20.66 5.37
CA ASN A 191 -8.63 -19.66 4.38
C ASN A 191 -9.44 -18.53 5.05
N LEU A 192 -9.02 -17.29 4.88
CA LEU A 192 -9.75 -16.08 5.27
C LEU A 192 -10.71 -15.59 4.18
N GLY A 193 -10.59 -16.11 2.96
CA GLY A 193 -11.47 -15.80 1.82
C GLY A 193 -10.94 -14.70 0.89
N SER A 194 -10.06 -13.81 1.37
CA SER A 194 -9.38 -12.81 0.55
C SER A 194 -7.97 -12.51 1.05
N ARG A 195 -7.19 -11.71 0.32
CA ARG A 195 -5.75 -11.45 0.57
C ARG A 195 -5.48 -11.21 2.07
N VAL A 196 -4.54 -11.96 2.62
CA VAL A 196 -4.04 -11.76 3.98
C VAL A 196 -2.92 -10.74 3.96
N THR A 197 -3.11 -9.62 4.66
CA THR A 197 -2.20 -8.46 4.61
C THR A 197 -1.39 -8.27 5.88
N ALA A 198 -1.88 -8.77 7.01
CA ALA A 198 -1.25 -8.57 8.31
C ALA A 198 -1.37 -9.81 9.20
N LEU A 199 -0.29 -10.08 9.94
CA LEU A 199 -0.17 -11.19 10.89
C LEU A 199 0.58 -10.70 12.14
N ALA A 200 0.13 -11.12 13.33
CA ALA A 200 0.85 -10.84 14.58
C ALA A 200 0.68 -12.01 15.58
N PRO A 201 1.75 -12.47 16.25
CA PRO A 201 1.62 -13.40 17.36
C PRO A 201 0.80 -12.78 18.51
N TRP A 202 -0.11 -13.54 19.11
CA TRP A 202 -0.84 -13.08 20.28
C TRP A 202 -1.37 -14.23 21.12
N ARG A 203 -1.07 -14.20 22.42
CA ARG A 203 -1.52 -15.18 23.44
C ARG A 203 -1.28 -16.65 23.03
N GLY A 204 -0.08 -16.92 22.49
CA GLY A 204 0.31 -18.25 22.00
C GLY A 204 -0.36 -18.67 20.68
N GLY A 205 -1.21 -17.82 20.12
CA GLY A 205 -1.85 -17.98 18.81
C GLY A 205 -1.40 -16.93 17.81
N LEU A 206 -2.25 -16.67 16.83
CA LEU A 206 -1.96 -15.79 15.69
C LEU A 206 -3.17 -14.93 15.37
N LEU A 207 -2.99 -13.61 15.40
CA LEU A 207 -3.92 -12.66 14.81
C LEU A 207 -3.65 -12.55 13.31
N ALA A 208 -4.72 -12.51 12.52
CA ALA A 208 -4.66 -12.34 11.08
C ALA A 208 -5.75 -11.36 10.62
N GLY A 209 -5.40 -10.53 9.64
CA GLY A 209 -6.36 -9.66 8.97
C GLY A 209 -6.04 -9.52 7.48
N GLY A 210 -7.08 -9.23 6.72
CA GLY A 210 -7.00 -9.13 5.27
C GLY A 210 -8.04 -8.21 4.66
N TRP A 211 -8.28 -8.42 3.37
CA TRP A 211 -9.33 -7.71 2.60
C TRP A 211 -10.72 -8.31 2.79
N ASP A 212 -10.84 -9.35 3.61
CA ASP A 212 -12.12 -9.86 4.13
C ASP A 212 -12.72 -8.93 5.20
N GLU A 213 -12.03 -7.83 5.53
CA GLU A 213 -12.44 -6.80 6.48
C GLU A 213 -12.62 -7.29 7.91
N ARG A 214 -11.99 -8.42 8.25
CA ARG A 214 -12.07 -9.07 9.55
C ARG A 214 -10.72 -9.16 10.24
N LEU A 215 -10.77 -9.16 11.57
CA LEU A 215 -9.70 -9.61 12.44
C LEU A 215 -10.05 -11.01 12.93
N THR A 216 -9.18 -11.98 12.67
CA THR A 216 -9.35 -13.37 13.13
C THR A 216 -8.22 -13.73 14.08
N TRP A 217 -8.55 -14.28 15.24
CA TRP A 217 -7.57 -14.91 16.13
C TRP A 217 -7.62 -16.43 16.00
N TRP A 218 -6.47 -17.04 15.72
CA TRP A 218 -6.27 -18.47 15.64
C TRP A 218 -5.53 -18.98 16.87
N THR A 219 -5.95 -20.12 17.40
CA THR A 219 -5.21 -20.84 18.43
C THR A 219 -3.92 -21.44 17.85
N ALA A 220 -2.99 -21.88 18.71
CA ALA A 220 -1.77 -22.58 18.30
C ALA A 220 -2.07 -23.82 17.41
N GLY A 221 -3.22 -24.47 17.64
CA GLY A 221 -3.68 -25.65 16.90
C GLY A 221 -4.22 -25.35 15.51
N GLY A 222 -4.42 -24.07 15.16
CA GLY A 222 -5.01 -23.68 13.87
C GLY A 222 -6.54 -23.72 13.87
N GLU A 223 -7.17 -23.56 15.04
CA GLU A 223 -8.62 -23.37 15.16
C GLU A 223 -8.94 -21.89 15.33
N ILE A 224 -10.09 -21.44 14.82
CA ILE A 224 -10.57 -20.07 15.04
C ILE A 224 -11.01 -19.95 16.49
N GLY A 225 -10.38 -19.07 17.25
CA GLY A 225 -10.86 -18.68 18.58
C GLY A 225 -12.03 -17.70 18.49
N TRP A 226 -11.87 -16.65 17.67
CA TRP A 226 -12.94 -15.69 17.35
C TRP A 226 -12.64 -14.92 16.06
N GLN A 227 -13.68 -14.29 15.52
CA GLN A 227 -13.61 -13.33 14.41
C GLN A 227 -14.37 -12.07 14.79
N ALA A 228 -13.83 -10.92 14.41
CA ALA A 228 -14.46 -9.62 14.62
C ALA A 228 -14.39 -8.77 13.35
N GLU A 229 -15.41 -7.95 13.13
CA GLU A 229 -15.47 -7.02 12.00
C GLU A 229 -14.51 -5.84 12.25
N ALA A 230 -13.58 -5.60 11.33
CA ALA A 230 -12.63 -4.49 11.43
C ALA A 230 -13.22 -3.16 10.92
N GLY A 231 -14.28 -3.23 10.10
CA GLY A 231 -14.92 -2.06 9.48
C GLY A 231 -14.19 -1.56 8.22
N GLY A 232 -13.36 -2.40 7.61
CA GLY A 232 -12.69 -2.12 6.35
C GLY A 232 -11.46 -3.02 6.12
N PRO A 233 -10.84 -2.94 4.93
CA PRO A 233 -9.69 -3.79 4.59
C PRO A 233 -8.55 -3.56 5.58
N VAL A 234 -8.09 -4.64 6.22
CA VAL A 234 -7.02 -4.58 7.21
C VAL A 234 -5.69 -4.32 6.50
N VAL A 235 -4.88 -3.42 7.06
CA VAL A 235 -3.52 -3.09 6.58
C VAL A 235 -2.46 -3.31 7.65
N GLY A 236 -2.85 -3.41 8.92
CA GLY A 236 -1.94 -3.65 10.02
C GLY A 236 -2.64 -4.34 11.17
N VAL A 237 -1.91 -5.22 11.84
CA VAL A 237 -2.32 -5.92 13.06
C VAL A 237 -1.18 -5.80 14.05
N ALA A 238 -1.50 -5.50 15.29
CA ALA A 238 -0.56 -5.45 16.40
C ALA A 238 -1.21 -6.01 17.65
N ALA A 239 -0.43 -6.15 18.72
CA ALA A 239 -0.95 -6.64 19.98
C ALA A 239 -0.32 -5.92 21.17
N LEU A 240 -1.14 -5.66 22.19
CA LEU A 240 -0.73 -5.39 23.56
C LEU A 240 -1.08 -6.61 24.42
N PRO A 241 -0.52 -6.76 25.62
CA PRO A 241 -0.74 -7.97 26.46
C PRO A 241 -2.22 -8.36 26.64
N GLY A 242 -3.13 -7.38 26.67
CA GLY A 242 -4.57 -7.59 26.81
C GLY A 242 -5.42 -7.18 25.61
N LEU A 243 -4.85 -6.69 24.52
CA LEU A 243 -5.61 -6.16 23.39
C LEU A 243 -5.06 -6.66 22.05
N ALA A 244 -5.97 -7.11 21.18
CA ALA A 244 -5.70 -7.30 19.76
C ALA A 244 -6.04 -6.00 19.02
N LEU A 245 -5.13 -5.53 18.16
CA LEU A 245 -5.25 -4.23 17.52
C LEU A 245 -5.30 -4.38 16.00
N VAL A 246 -6.16 -3.61 15.35
CA VAL A 246 -6.29 -3.59 13.90
C VAL A 246 -6.23 -2.16 13.38
N ALA A 247 -5.64 -1.99 12.20
CA ALA A 247 -5.72 -0.77 11.41
C ALA A 247 -6.25 -1.08 10.03
N THR A 248 -7.12 -0.22 9.52
CA THR A 248 -7.77 -0.38 8.22
C THR A 248 -7.27 0.64 7.20
N ALA A 249 -7.36 0.28 5.92
CA ALA A 249 -7.08 1.19 4.80
C ALA A 249 -8.02 2.41 4.78
N GLY A 250 -9.15 2.35 5.48
CA GLY A 250 -10.12 3.45 5.59
C GLY A 250 -9.75 4.52 6.62
N GLY A 251 -8.79 4.25 7.52
CA GLY A 251 -8.40 5.20 8.57
C GLY A 251 -8.78 4.79 9.99
N ALA A 252 -9.59 3.74 10.15
CA ALA A 252 -9.99 3.26 11.46
C ALA A 252 -8.89 2.42 12.13
N VAL A 253 -8.69 2.64 13.41
CA VAL A 253 -7.89 1.81 14.32
C VAL A 253 -8.80 1.33 15.44
N ALA A 254 -8.87 0.02 15.68
CA ALA A 254 -9.73 -0.55 16.70
C ALA A 254 -8.98 -1.54 17.58
N ALA A 255 -9.43 -1.66 18.83
CA ALA A 255 -8.92 -2.63 19.79
C ALA A 255 -10.02 -3.62 20.20
N PHE A 256 -9.62 -4.87 20.33
CA PHE A 256 -10.46 -5.97 20.73
C PHE A 256 -9.91 -6.62 21.99
N ASP A 257 -10.82 -7.01 22.87
CA ASP A 257 -10.47 -7.73 24.09
C ASP A 257 -10.11 -9.20 23.78
N PRO A 258 -9.67 -9.97 24.80
CA PRO A 258 -9.38 -11.40 24.64
C PRO A 258 -10.52 -12.27 24.12
N ALA A 259 -11.78 -11.82 24.26
CA ALA A 259 -12.97 -12.52 23.78
C ALA A 259 -13.38 -12.09 22.36
N GLY A 260 -12.68 -11.11 21.76
CA GLY A 260 -12.97 -10.59 20.43
C GLY A 260 -14.02 -9.48 20.42
N ALA A 261 -14.41 -8.93 21.58
CA ALA A 261 -15.30 -7.79 21.64
C ALA A 261 -14.53 -6.49 21.41
N GLU A 262 -15.07 -5.59 20.58
CA GLU A 262 -14.50 -4.26 20.35
C GLU A 262 -14.55 -3.45 21.66
N VAL A 263 -13.40 -2.95 22.09
CA VAL A 263 -13.25 -2.13 23.30
C VAL A 263 -13.35 -0.65 22.95
N TRP A 264 -12.68 -0.24 21.87
CA TRP A 264 -12.67 1.13 21.39
C TRP A 264 -12.29 1.20 19.91
N ARG A 265 -12.63 2.33 19.30
CA ARG A 265 -12.27 2.70 17.93
C ARG A 265 -11.81 4.14 17.85
N PHE A 266 -10.78 4.37 17.06
CA PHE A 266 -10.17 5.67 16.78
C PHE A 266 -10.14 5.91 15.27
N GLU A 267 -10.61 7.07 14.84
CA GLU A 267 -10.57 7.48 13.44
C GLU A 267 -9.37 8.39 13.18
N ALA A 268 -8.40 7.92 12.40
CA ALA A 268 -7.21 8.70 12.08
C ALA A 268 -7.51 9.91 11.17
N GLY A 269 -8.64 9.89 10.46
CA GLY A 269 -9.04 10.94 9.51
C GLY A 269 -8.28 10.91 8.17
N ALA A 270 -7.43 9.89 7.96
CA ALA A 270 -6.74 9.60 6.71
C ALA A 270 -6.43 8.10 6.65
N PRO A 271 -6.22 7.51 5.45
CA PRO A 271 -5.84 6.10 5.32
C PRO A 271 -4.63 5.75 6.18
N VAL A 272 -4.73 4.68 6.98
CA VAL A 272 -3.59 4.19 7.77
C VAL A 272 -2.64 3.43 6.85
N THR A 273 -1.33 3.66 7.06
CA THR A 273 -0.25 3.00 6.31
C THR A 273 0.59 2.07 7.17
N GLY A 274 0.48 2.15 8.49
CA GLY A 274 1.19 1.26 9.41
C GLY A 274 0.69 1.35 10.84
N LEU A 275 0.79 0.24 11.56
CA LEU A 275 0.38 0.07 12.95
C LEU A 275 1.48 -0.69 13.71
N GLY A 276 1.75 -0.26 14.94
CA GLY A 276 2.52 -1.06 15.89
C GLY A 276 2.53 -0.41 17.27
N THR A 277 3.46 -0.80 18.13
CA THR A 277 3.41 -0.50 19.57
C THR A 277 4.68 0.18 20.06
N MET A 278 4.53 1.07 21.04
CA MET A 278 5.66 1.68 21.75
C MET A 278 5.23 2.10 23.16
N GLY A 279 6.02 1.76 24.19
CA GLY A 279 5.80 2.22 25.56
C GLY A 279 4.41 1.88 26.12
N GLY A 280 3.88 0.69 25.80
CA GLY A 280 2.55 0.24 26.21
C GLY A 280 1.37 0.92 25.49
N GLY A 281 1.64 1.77 24.49
CA GLY A 281 0.64 2.38 23.61
C GLY A 281 0.83 1.94 22.16
N LEU A 282 0.22 2.70 21.24
CA LEU A 282 0.20 2.45 19.81
C LEU A 282 0.87 3.58 19.03
N LEU A 283 1.43 3.22 17.88
CA LEU A 283 1.88 4.15 16.84
C LEU A 283 1.13 3.86 15.54
N VAL A 284 0.61 4.91 14.93
CA VAL A 284 -0.20 4.87 13.72
C VAL A 284 0.39 5.83 12.69
N GLY A 285 0.86 5.30 11.57
CA GLY A 285 1.27 6.10 10.42
C GLY A 285 0.09 6.32 9.49
N ALA A 286 -0.15 7.55 9.05
CA ALA A 286 -1.22 7.91 8.14
C ALA A 286 -0.67 8.42 6.79
N GLN A 287 -1.42 8.18 5.71
CA GLN A 287 -1.02 8.51 4.33
C GLN A 287 -0.80 10.02 4.13
N ASP A 288 -1.46 10.87 4.92
CA ASP A 288 -1.31 12.33 4.91
C ASP A 288 0.00 12.81 5.59
N GLY A 289 0.90 11.89 5.93
CA GLY A 289 2.20 12.21 6.51
C GLY A 289 2.18 12.41 8.02
N ARG A 290 1.05 12.14 8.68
CA ARG A 290 0.99 12.15 10.14
C ARG A 290 1.49 10.85 10.76
N LEU A 291 2.17 10.99 11.89
CA LEU A 291 2.41 9.91 12.85
C LEU A 291 1.65 10.24 14.13
N LEU A 292 0.79 9.34 14.57
CA LEU A 292 -0.04 9.48 15.75
C LEU A 292 0.40 8.46 16.81
N ALA A 293 0.46 8.88 18.07
CA ALA A 293 0.65 8.00 19.20
C ALA A 293 -0.59 7.97 20.08
N LEU A 294 -1.11 6.76 20.28
CA LEU A 294 -2.29 6.52 21.11
C LEU A 294 -1.88 5.80 22.40
N ASP A 295 -2.62 6.00 23.48
CA ASP A 295 -2.55 5.15 24.66
C ASP A 295 -3.29 3.82 24.44
N ALA A 296 -3.19 2.90 25.40
CA ALA A 296 -3.86 1.59 25.33
C ALA A 296 -5.41 1.68 25.33
N ALA A 297 -5.97 2.82 25.74
CA ALA A 297 -7.41 3.09 25.73
C ALA A 297 -7.88 3.80 24.44
N GLY A 298 -6.99 3.99 23.46
CA GLY A 298 -7.28 4.65 22.19
C GLY A 298 -7.23 6.18 22.25
N GLY A 299 -6.82 6.76 23.37
CA GLY A 299 -6.67 8.20 23.54
C GLY A 299 -5.43 8.74 22.82
N LEU A 300 -5.58 9.80 22.04
CA LEU A 300 -4.47 10.46 21.36
C LEU A 300 -3.55 11.15 22.38
N ARG A 301 -2.29 10.69 22.47
CA ARG A 301 -1.26 11.30 23.31
C ARG A 301 -0.55 12.45 22.60
N TRP A 302 -0.13 12.21 21.36
CA TRP A 302 0.52 13.21 20.52
C TRP A 302 0.43 12.83 19.04
N GLN A 303 0.60 13.82 18.17
CA GLN A 303 0.74 13.61 16.72
C GLN A 303 1.82 14.52 16.12
N ARG A 304 2.42 14.10 15.01
CA ARG A 304 3.41 14.88 14.24
C ARG A 304 3.10 14.81 12.75
N ALA A 305 3.10 15.96 12.08
CA ALA A 305 3.12 16.04 10.62
C ALA A 305 4.58 16.00 10.15
N LEU A 306 4.93 15.02 9.30
CA LEU A 306 6.33 14.70 9.01
C LEU A 306 6.74 15.00 7.56
N GLY A 307 5.78 15.14 6.64
CA GLY A 307 6.04 15.42 5.24
C GLY A 307 4.99 14.76 4.34
N GLU A 308 5.35 14.49 3.09
CA GLU A 308 4.47 13.86 2.12
C GLU A 308 4.51 12.33 2.24
N GLY A 309 3.32 11.73 2.21
CA GLY A 309 3.12 10.30 2.26
C GLY A 309 3.33 9.67 3.63
N GLY A 310 2.85 8.44 3.78
CA GLY A 310 2.93 7.67 5.01
C GLY A 310 4.38 7.54 5.52
N PRO A 311 4.65 7.86 6.80
CA PRO A 311 5.98 7.69 7.37
C PRO A 311 6.32 6.21 7.52
N VAL A 312 7.59 5.87 7.35
CA VAL A 312 8.15 4.57 7.75
C VAL A 312 8.88 4.74 9.06
N TRP A 313 8.76 3.79 9.97
CA TRP A 313 9.27 3.99 11.32
C TRP A 313 9.59 2.67 12.01
N GLN A 314 10.46 2.76 13.01
CA GLN A 314 10.69 1.68 13.97
C GLN A 314 10.88 2.28 15.37
N ALA A 315 10.13 1.72 16.33
CA ALA A 315 10.35 1.95 17.75
C ALA A 315 11.31 0.89 18.31
N GLY A 316 12.08 1.26 19.32
CA GLY A 316 12.99 0.34 20.00
C GLY A 316 13.85 1.06 21.03
N GLU A 317 14.91 0.40 21.45
CA GLU A 317 15.90 0.97 22.36
C GLU A 317 17.11 1.48 21.58
N LEU A 318 17.59 2.68 21.93
CA LEU A 318 18.84 3.25 21.42
C LEU A 318 19.52 4.00 22.57
N ALA A 319 20.76 3.62 22.85
CA ALA A 319 21.57 4.09 23.96
C ALA A 319 20.88 3.94 25.34
N GLY A 320 20.20 2.80 25.56
CA GLY A 320 19.53 2.51 26.84
C GLY A 320 18.18 3.17 27.01
N GLU A 321 17.68 3.89 26.01
CA GLU A 321 16.42 4.62 26.10
C GLU A 321 15.44 4.26 24.98
N ALA A 322 14.15 4.27 25.30
CA ALA A 322 13.09 4.12 24.31
C ALA A 322 13.13 5.28 23.30
N ARG A 323 13.25 4.93 22.03
CA ARG A 323 13.35 5.85 20.89
C ARG A 323 12.48 5.37 19.74
N LEU A 324 12.24 6.31 18.84
CA LEU A 324 11.48 6.10 17.62
C LEU A 324 12.23 6.77 16.46
N ALA A 325 12.69 5.99 15.50
CA ALA A 325 13.27 6.51 14.28
C ALA A 325 12.23 6.52 13.17
N VAL A 326 12.13 7.62 12.45
CA VAL A 326 11.09 7.86 11.44
C VAL A 326 11.69 8.43 10.17
N GLY A 327 11.47 7.73 9.07
CA GLY A 327 11.85 8.12 7.72
C GLY A 327 10.64 8.62 6.93
N THR A 328 10.87 9.62 6.10
CA THR A 328 9.84 10.26 5.26
C THR A 328 10.24 10.21 3.79
N GLY A 329 9.22 10.24 2.92
CA GLY A 329 9.41 10.33 1.47
C GLY A 329 9.17 11.75 0.95
N GLY A 330 8.73 11.85 -0.31
CA GLY A 330 8.39 13.11 -0.96
C GLY A 330 9.58 13.89 -1.49
N ALA A 331 9.33 15.16 -1.86
CA ALA A 331 10.35 16.07 -2.42
C ALA A 331 11.45 16.47 -1.42
N ALA A 332 11.16 16.42 -0.12
CA ALA A 332 12.08 16.77 0.97
C ALA A 332 12.23 15.60 1.97
N PRO A 333 12.84 14.47 1.56
CA PRO A 333 12.91 13.29 2.39
C PRO A 333 13.83 13.52 3.59
N SER A 334 13.43 13.01 4.74
CA SER A 334 14.15 13.20 6.00
C SER A 334 14.11 11.98 6.92
N LEU A 335 15.13 11.87 7.78
CA LEU A 335 15.19 10.93 8.89
C LEU A 335 15.13 11.73 10.20
N THR A 336 14.23 11.36 11.09
CA THR A 336 14.04 12.02 12.38
C THR A 336 14.12 10.99 13.50
N LEU A 337 14.85 11.29 14.57
CA LEU A 337 14.81 10.50 15.80
C LEU A 337 13.97 11.21 16.85
N PHE A 338 13.09 10.47 17.49
CA PHE A 338 12.19 10.93 18.53
C PHE A 338 12.46 10.23 19.86
N ARG A 339 12.21 10.96 20.95
CA ARG A 339 11.89 10.37 22.25
C ARG A 339 10.49 9.74 22.20
N ALA A 340 10.20 8.83 23.12
CA ALA A 340 8.90 8.16 23.19
C ALA A 340 7.70 9.12 23.41
N ASP A 341 7.93 10.32 23.93
CA ASP A 341 6.93 11.39 24.10
C ASP A 341 6.70 12.24 22.83
N GLY A 342 7.34 11.89 21.71
CA GLY A 342 7.18 12.58 20.43
C GLY A 342 8.02 13.85 20.30
N VAL A 343 8.95 14.12 21.23
CA VAL A 343 9.94 15.20 21.07
C VAL A 343 11.02 14.74 20.09
N ALA A 344 11.21 15.50 19.01
CA ALA A 344 12.29 15.26 18.05
C ALA A 344 13.64 15.61 18.67
N LEU A 345 14.59 14.69 18.62
CA LEU A 345 15.97 14.88 19.09
C LEU A 345 16.84 15.50 18.02
N TRP A 346 16.73 14.99 16.79
CA TRP A 346 17.41 15.53 15.62
C TRP A 346 16.64 15.14 14.36
N ARG A 347 16.89 15.88 13.29
CA ARG A 347 16.31 15.65 11.97
C ARG A 347 17.34 15.94 10.89
N VAL A 348 17.55 14.98 9.99
CA VAL A 348 18.50 15.09 8.89
C VAL A 348 17.82 14.94 7.53
N THR A 349 18.34 15.65 6.54
CA THR A 349 17.93 15.50 5.13
C THR A 349 18.50 14.20 4.56
N LEU A 350 17.68 13.47 3.82
CA LEU A 350 18.08 12.27 3.08
C LEU A 350 18.27 12.60 1.59
N PRO A 351 19.15 11.89 0.88
CA PRO A 351 19.36 12.10 -0.56
C PRO A 351 18.26 11.48 -1.43
N ALA A 352 17.42 10.61 -0.87
CA ALA A 352 16.32 9.93 -1.53
C ALA A 352 15.24 9.55 -0.50
N PRO A 353 14.00 9.25 -0.93
CA PRO A 353 12.92 8.82 -0.03
C PRO A 353 13.31 7.63 0.85
N ALA A 354 12.98 7.71 2.13
CA ALA A 354 13.18 6.59 3.05
C ALA A 354 12.20 5.46 2.72
N GLY A 355 12.71 4.30 2.32
CA GLY A 355 11.93 3.08 2.12
C GLY A 355 11.72 2.28 3.40
N ALA A 356 12.72 2.25 4.26
CA ALA A 356 12.68 1.54 5.54
C ALA A 356 13.58 2.22 6.57
N VAL A 357 13.30 1.94 7.84
CA VAL A 357 14.14 2.34 8.97
C VAL A 357 14.33 1.12 9.85
N ALA A 358 15.54 0.94 10.40
CA ALA A 358 15.77 0.00 11.48
C ALA A 358 16.52 0.63 12.65
N LEU A 359 16.09 0.30 13.87
CA LEU A 359 16.71 0.79 15.10
C LEU A 359 17.56 -0.32 15.72
N LEU A 360 18.80 0.04 16.06
CA LEU A 360 19.77 -0.82 16.75
C LEU A 360 20.12 -0.17 18.10
N PRO A 361 20.64 -0.92 19.08
CA PRO A 361 20.95 -0.39 20.40
C PRO A 361 21.91 0.82 20.40
N ASP A 362 22.69 1.00 19.33
CA ASP A 362 23.70 2.05 19.18
C ASP A 362 23.61 2.83 17.85
N ALA A 363 22.68 2.47 16.96
CA ALA A 363 22.59 3.07 15.62
C ALA A 363 21.18 3.13 15.05
N VAL A 364 20.98 4.02 14.09
CA VAL A 364 19.80 4.08 13.22
C VAL A 364 20.22 3.72 11.80
N LEU A 365 19.57 2.73 11.20
CA LEU A 365 19.70 2.40 9.78
C LEU A 365 18.52 2.97 9.01
N VAL A 366 18.78 3.48 7.81
CA VAL A 366 17.76 3.89 6.85
C VAL A 366 18.07 3.28 5.49
N GLY A 367 17.08 2.61 4.92
CA GLY A 367 17.09 2.09 3.56
C GLY A 367 16.38 3.08 2.64
N LEU A 368 16.99 3.43 1.53
CA LEU A 368 16.53 4.46 0.61
C LEU A 368 16.02 3.86 -0.70
N MET A 369 15.07 4.55 -1.33
CA MET A 369 14.48 4.12 -2.61
C MET A 369 15.44 4.20 -3.80
N ASP A 370 16.60 4.84 -3.66
CA ASP A 370 17.69 4.80 -4.63
C ASP A 370 18.63 3.59 -4.47
N GLY A 371 18.40 2.76 -3.44
CA GLY A 371 19.16 1.55 -3.14
C GLY A 371 20.26 1.71 -2.10
N ARG A 372 20.46 2.90 -1.52
CA ARG A 372 21.41 3.09 -0.41
C ARG A 372 20.86 2.57 0.91
N VAL A 373 21.74 2.06 1.75
CA VAL A 373 21.51 1.89 3.19
C VAL A 373 22.50 2.79 3.91
N GLN A 374 22.02 3.68 4.78
CA GLN A 374 22.86 4.58 5.57
C GLN A 374 22.71 4.28 7.06
N MET A 375 23.80 4.47 7.81
CA MET A 375 23.87 4.25 9.25
C MET A 375 24.23 5.54 9.96
N PHE A 376 23.47 5.86 11.01
CA PHE A 376 23.59 7.05 11.83
C PHE A 376 23.81 6.65 13.29
N ASP A 377 24.57 7.45 14.03
CA ASP A 377 24.67 7.29 15.48
C ASP A 377 23.52 8.00 16.21
N ALA A 378 23.49 7.87 17.54
CA ALA A 378 22.46 8.47 18.38
C ALA A 378 22.40 10.01 18.30
N GLN A 379 23.46 10.67 17.80
CA GLN A 379 23.51 12.12 17.60
C GLN A 379 23.10 12.55 16.18
N GLY A 380 22.72 11.61 15.32
CA GLY A 380 22.32 11.90 13.93
C GLY A 380 23.49 12.11 12.98
N ARG A 381 24.72 11.73 13.38
CA ARG A 381 25.89 11.81 12.51
C ARG A 381 25.94 10.56 11.64
N ARG A 382 26.18 10.72 10.34
CA ARG A 382 26.31 9.58 9.43
C ARG A 382 27.64 8.89 9.67
N ARG A 383 27.59 7.60 10.04
CA ARG A 383 28.75 6.75 10.34
C ARG A 383 29.03 5.73 9.24
N GLY A 384 28.06 5.33 8.42
CA GLY A 384 28.32 4.32 7.38
C GLY A 384 27.30 4.36 6.26
N ALA A 385 27.65 3.78 5.12
CA ALA A 385 26.72 3.58 4.02
C ALA A 385 27.16 2.42 3.12
N VAL A 386 26.18 1.73 2.53
CA VAL A 386 26.35 0.73 1.47
C VAL A 386 25.28 0.92 0.40
N HIS A 387 25.43 0.30 -0.77
CA HIS A 387 24.46 0.38 -1.86
C HIS A 387 24.02 -1.03 -2.27
N ALA A 388 22.75 -1.36 -2.07
CA ALA A 388 22.16 -2.67 -2.35
C ALA A 388 21.76 -2.88 -3.83
N GLY A 389 21.88 -1.83 -4.65
CA GLY A 389 21.69 -1.86 -6.11
C GLY A 389 20.25 -1.61 -6.56
N LEU A 390 19.27 -2.03 -5.76
CA LEU A 390 17.83 -1.83 -6.01
C LEU A 390 17.18 -1.09 -4.83
N PRO A 391 15.99 -0.47 -5.02
CA PRO A 391 15.28 0.27 -3.98
C PRO A 391 15.13 -0.53 -2.67
N VAL A 392 15.69 -0.01 -1.57
CA VAL A 392 15.62 -0.67 -0.26
C VAL A 392 14.34 -0.27 0.45
N TRP A 393 13.35 -1.15 0.43
CA TRP A 393 12.02 -0.92 1.00
C TRP A 393 11.81 -1.63 2.33
N GLY A 394 12.71 -2.54 2.72
CA GLY A 394 12.67 -3.24 4.00
C GLY A 394 14.05 -3.32 4.66
N LEU A 395 14.07 -3.16 5.98
CA LEU A 395 15.22 -3.43 6.83
C LEU A 395 14.77 -4.31 7.99
N VAL A 396 15.56 -5.32 8.32
CA VAL A 396 15.31 -6.20 9.46
C VAL A 396 16.48 -6.10 10.41
N ALA A 397 16.19 -5.83 11.68
CA ALA A 397 17.14 -5.89 12.79
C ALA A 397 16.64 -6.96 13.78
N GLY A 398 17.33 -8.11 13.81
CA GLY A 398 17.09 -9.13 14.83
C GLY A 398 17.63 -8.70 16.18
N GLU A 399 17.04 -9.23 17.26
CA GLU A 399 17.47 -8.95 18.65
C GLU A 399 18.92 -9.39 18.91
N ASP A 400 19.39 -10.39 18.17
CA ASP A 400 20.77 -10.90 18.20
C ASP A 400 21.75 -10.11 17.29
N GLY A 401 21.32 -8.97 16.76
CA GLY A 401 22.14 -8.09 15.94
C GLY A 401 22.27 -8.52 14.47
N ARG A 402 21.55 -9.56 14.04
CA ARG A 402 21.49 -9.93 12.61
C ARG A 402 20.71 -8.90 11.80
N LEU A 403 21.30 -8.49 10.68
CA LEU A 403 20.78 -7.42 9.84
C LEU A 403 20.51 -7.90 8.41
N LEU A 404 19.35 -7.49 7.88
CA LEU A 404 18.94 -7.81 6.51
C LEU A 404 18.40 -6.55 5.82
N ALA A 405 18.78 -6.34 4.56
CA ALA A 405 18.17 -5.35 3.67
C ALA A 405 17.37 -6.05 2.57
N LEU A 406 16.15 -5.59 2.34
CA LEU A 406 15.26 -6.05 1.27
C LEU A 406 15.24 -4.99 0.17
N ALA A 407 15.97 -5.28 -0.90
CA ALA A 407 16.19 -4.41 -2.06
C ALA A 407 15.42 -4.97 -3.26
N ASP A 408 14.16 -4.57 -3.40
CA ASP A 408 13.21 -5.11 -4.38
C ASP A 408 13.18 -6.67 -4.41
N VAL A 409 13.79 -7.30 -5.42
CA VAL A 409 13.88 -8.77 -5.57
C VAL A 409 15.11 -9.40 -4.89
N VAL A 410 16.00 -8.59 -4.33
CA VAL A 410 17.28 -9.04 -3.73
C VAL A 410 17.28 -8.82 -2.22
N ALA A 411 17.63 -9.84 -1.46
CA ALA A 411 17.92 -9.69 -0.03
C ALA A 411 19.44 -9.66 0.19
N TRP A 412 19.91 -8.81 1.10
CA TRP A 412 21.31 -8.72 1.49
C TRP A 412 21.48 -8.85 3.01
N ARG A 413 22.38 -9.73 3.47
CA ARG A 413 22.84 -9.66 4.86
C ARG A 413 23.79 -8.49 5.01
N LEU A 414 23.50 -7.62 5.97
CA LEU A 414 24.40 -6.54 6.38
C LEU A 414 25.27 -7.04 7.54
N VAL A 415 26.54 -6.65 7.53
CA VAL A 415 27.47 -6.93 8.63
C VAL A 415 28.23 -5.68 9.03
N ARG A 416 28.46 -5.51 10.33
CA ARG A 416 29.28 -4.43 10.90
C ARG A 416 30.74 -4.86 11.04
N ALA A 417 31.37 -5.20 9.93
CA ALA A 417 32.77 -5.61 9.89
C ALA A 417 33.46 -5.01 8.66
N GLU A 418 34.78 -4.85 8.73
CA GLU A 418 35.59 -4.55 7.56
C GLU A 418 35.51 -5.75 6.61
N GLY A 419 34.63 -5.65 5.61
CA GLY A 419 34.56 -6.56 4.49
C GLY A 419 35.03 -5.84 3.24
N LYS A 420 35.22 -6.58 2.12
CA LYS A 420 35.20 -5.93 0.81
C LYS A 420 33.99 -5.02 0.79
N GLN A 421 34.20 -3.70 0.74
CA GLN A 421 33.17 -2.81 0.22
C GLN A 421 32.68 -3.51 -1.03
N GLY A 422 31.37 -3.77 -1.14
CA GLY A 422 30.82 -4.29 -2.38
C GLY A 422 31.40 -3.41 -3.47
N GLY A 423 32.35 -3.96 -4.25
CA GLY A 423 33.11 -3.18 -5.21
C GLY A 423 32.08 -2.48 -6.09
N ALA A 424 32.31 -1.21 -6.40
CA ALA A 424 31.38 -0.38 -7.13
C ALA A 424 30.76 -1.18 -8.29
N TRP A 425 29.48 -1.48 -8.19
CA TRP A 425 28.71 -1.91 -9.35
C TRP A 425 28.16 -0.66 -10.01
N LEU A 426 28.11 -0.76 -11.35
CA LEU A 426 28.02 0.30 -12.34
C LEU A 426 27.21 1.53 -11.86
N PRO A 427 27.65 2.76 -12.19
CA PRO A 427 26.77 3.92 -12.04
C PRO A 427 25.43 3.58 -12.68
N SER A 428 24.34 4.09 -12.12
CA SER A 428 23.02 4.02 -12.76
C SER A 428 23.21 4.24 -14.26
N PRO A 429 22.58 3.45 -15.15
CA PRO A 429 22.57 3.81 -16.56
C PRO A 429 22.19 5.29 -16.59
N PRO A 430 22.97 6.16 -17.27
CA PRO A 430 22.65 7.57 -17.29
C PRO A 430 21.18 7.65 -17.66
N LEU A 431 20.37 8.29 -16.80
CA LEU A 431 19.07 8.76 -17.23
C LEU A 431 19.35 9.45 -18.55
N ALA A 432 18.67 9.02 -19.62
CA ALA A 432 18.70 9.75 -20.86
C ALA A 432 18.55 11.22 -20.46
N PRO A 433 19.45 12.13 -20.89
CA PRO A 433 19.35 13.52 -20.52
C PRO A 433 17.91 13.93 -20.77
N ALA A 434 17.26 14.54 -19.77
CA ALA A 434 15.97 15.15 -19.96
C ALA A 434 16.06 15.93 -21.27
N PRO A 435 15.11 15.77 -22.22
CA PRO A 435 15.20 16.42 -23.52
C PRO A 435 15.52 17.89 -23.28
N THR A 436 16.76 18.26 -23.60
CA THR A 436 17.22 19.63 -23.53
C THR A 436 16.40 20.34 -24.60
N GLU A 437 15.59 21.28 -24.16
CA GLU A 437 14.57 22.00 -24.95
C GLU A 437 13.28 21.21 -25.16
N ILE A 438 12.37 21.33 -24.19
CA ILE A 438 10.96 21.49 -24.55
C ILE A 438 10.89 22.83 -25.29
N PRO A 439 10.51 22.90 -26.58
CA PRO A 439 10.33 24.17 -27.25
C PRO A 439 9.37 25.01 -26.41
N SER A 440 9.77 26.24 -26.12
CA SER A 440 8.92 27.18 -25.39
C SER A 440 7.59 27.29 -26.12
N VAL A 441 6.55 26.66 -25.56
CA VAL A 441 5.18 26.92 -25.99
C VAL A 441 4.95 28.38 -25.63
N GLN A 442 4.89 29.23 -26.65
CA GLN A 442 4.44 30.60 -26.47
C GLN A 442 3.04 30.54 -25.89
N VAL A 443 2.93 30.85 -24.59
CA VAL A 443 1.66 31.16 -23.95
C VAL A 443 1.10 32.37 -24.70
N PRO A 444 -0.05 32.27 -25.40
CA PRO A 444 -0.69 33.44 -25.96
C PRO A 444 -1.02 34.39 -24.82
N GLY A 445 -0.59 35.65 -24.98
CA GLY A 445 -0.60 36.65 -23.92
C GLY A 445 -1.92 36.76 -23.17
N THR A 446 -1.78 36.90 -21.85
CA THR A 446 -2.80 37.41 -20.94
C THR A 446 -3.48 38.65 -21.51
N CYS A 447 -4.81 38.63 -21.56
CA CYS A 447 -5.61 39.84 -21.77
C CYS A 447 -5.38 40.80 -20.59
N PRO A 448 -5.13 42.10 -20.80
CA PRO A 448 -5.09 43.05 -19.71
C PRO A 448 -6.50 43.36 -19.20
N GLU A 449 -6.63 43.36 -17.87
CA GLU A 449 -7.78 43.88 -17.13
C GLU A 449 -8.00 45.37 -17.44
N GLY A 450 -9.28 45.77 -17.39
CA GLY A 450 -9.79 47.01 -17.94
C GLY A 450 -9.47 48.28 -17.16
N SER A 451 -9.83 49.41 -17.81
CA SER A 451 -10.12 50.67 -17.14
C SER A 451 -11.26 51.38 -17.90
N ASP A 452 -12.16 51.97 -17.13
CA ASP A 452 -13.38 52.67 -17.53
C ASP A 452 -13.15 53.92 -18.38
N ALA A 453 -14.09 54.22 -19.30
CA ALA A 453 -14.70 55.56 -19.48
C ALA A 453 -15.80 55.61 -20.58
N LEU A 454 -17.05 55.75 -20.11
CA LEU A 454 -18.15 56.66 -20.53
C LEU A 454 -18.43 57.01 -22.02
N GLY A 455 -19.70 56.76 -22.42
CA GLY A 455 -20.53 57.53 -23.39
C GLY A 455 -20.42 57.04 -24.85
N THR A 456 -21.48 56.70 -25.60
CA THR A 456 -22.85 57.22 -25.72
C THR A 456 -23.69 56.25 -26.59
N GLU A 457 -25.00 56.17 -26.36
CA GLU A 457 -26.04 55.44 -27.15
C GLU A 457 -26.94 56.49 -27.88
N PRO A 458 -27.93 56.14 -28.74
CA PRO A 458 -28.17 54.94 -29.58
C PRO A 458 -28.69 55.26 -31.02
N VAL A 459 -28.79 54.27 -31.92
CA VAL A 459 -29.86 54.15 -32.96
C VAL A 459 -30.07 52.65 -33.30
N PRO A 460 -31.32 52.14 -33.46
CA PRO A 460 -31.62 50.70 -33.51
C PRO A 460 -31.64 50.14 -34.95
N GLY A 461 -31.27 48.86 -35.11
CA GLY A 461 -31.47 48.15 -36.36
C GLY A 461 -30.90 46.73 -36.34
N ASP A 462 -31.83 45.76 -36.39
CA ASP A 462 -31.69 44.39 -36.86
C ASP A 462 -30.72 43.45 -36.13
N ALA A 463 -31.31 42.54 -35.36
CA ALA A 463 -30.66 41.36 -34.82
C ALA A 463 -30.26 40.37 -35.93
N PRO A 464 -28.99 39.92 -35.97
CA PRO A 464 -28.63 38.67 -36.60
C PRO A 464 -28.40 37.60 -35.53
N CYS A 465 -29.05 36.46 -35.75
CA CYS A 465 -28.81 35.17 -35.12
C CYS A 465 -27.35 34.99 -34.68
N HIS A 466 -27.11 34.78 -33.38
CA HIS A 466 -25.81 34.33 -32.87
C HIS A 466 -25.46 32.99 -33.53
N GLN A 467 -24.65 33.05 -34.59
CA GLN A 467 -23.83 31.92 -34.98
C GLN A 467 -22.82 31.73 -33.85
N SER A 468 -23.09 30.77 -32.98
CA SER A 468 -22.05 30.16 -32.16
C SER A 468 -21.07 29.48 -33.11
N SER A 469 -20.07 30.22 -33.57
CA SER A 469 -18.87 29.61 -34.12
C SER A 469 -18.07 29.04 -32.96
N ALA A 470 -18.53 27.90 -32.43
CA ALA A 470 -17.65 27.00 -31.72
C ALA A 470 -16.49 26.72 -32.69
N ARG A 471 -15.29 27.22 -32.35
CA ARG A 471 -14.08 26.79 -33.03
C ARG A 471 -13.93 25.31 -32.70
N HIS A 472 -14.47 24.45 -33.56
CA HIS A 472 -14.03 23.06 -33.61
C HIS A 472 -12.55 23.13 -33.95
N SER A 473 -11.67 22.73 -33.02
CA SER A 473 -10.33 22.35 -33.43
C SER A 473 -10.49 21.18 -34.41
N GLU A 474 -9.94 21.30 -35.61
CA GLU A 474 -9.91 20.18 -36.57
C GLU A 474 -8.90 19.09 -36.15
N GLU A 475 -8.21 19.29 -35.05
CA GLU A 475 -7.21 18.40 -34.48
C GLU A 475 -7.74 17.83 -33.16
N ALA A 476 -7.57 16.51 -33.00
CA ALA A 476 -7.83 15.77 -31.77
C ALA A 476 -6.51 15.16 -31.27
N THR A 477 -6.25 15.30 -29.98
CA THR A 477 -5.06 14.76 -29.32
C THR A 477 -5.43 13.50 -28.55
N LEU A 478 -4.88 12.37 -28.99
CA LEU A 478 -5.06 11.08 -28.33
C LEU A 478 -3.73 10.65 -27.70
N ILE A 479 -3.75 10.27 -26.43
CA ILE A 479 -2.60 9.70 -25.74
C ILE A 479 -2.85 8.20 -25.53
N PHE A 480 -1.90 7.39 -25.98
CA PHE A 480 -1.88 5.96 -25.73
C PHE A 480 -0.76 5.66 -24.73
N LEU A 481 -1.17 5.21 -23.55
CA LEU A 481 -0.29 4.69 -22.51
C LEU A 481 -0.07 3.19 -22.76
N GLY A 482 1.06 2.69 -22.25
CA GLY A 482 1.30 1.25 -22.17
C GLY A 482 0.58 0.62 -20.99
N ASP A 483 1.24 -0.36 -20.37
CA ASP A 483 0.73 -1.08 -19.21
C ASP A 483 0.63 -0.16 -17.99
N VAL A 484 -0.60 0.01 -17.51
CA VAL A 484 -0.90 0.68 -16.24
C VAL A 484 -1.30 -0.41 -15.26
N SER A 485 -0.44 -0.66 -14.26
CA SER A 485 -0.62 -1.73 -13.29
C SER A 485 -0.67 -1.19 -11.85
N PRO A 486 -1.87 -1.10 -11.22
CA PRO A 486 -2.00 -0.62 -9.84
C PRO A 486 -1.56 -1.63 -8.76
N GLY A 487 -1.08 -2.82 -9.15
CA GLY A 487 -0.75 -3.92 -8.24
C GLY A 487 0.71 -3.93 -7.76
N ARG A 488 1.07 -4.97 -6.98
CA ARG A 488 2.45 -5.26 -6.55
C ARG A 488 3.14 -4.08 -5.84
N SER A 489 4.33 -3.68 -6.27
CA SER A 489 5.10 -2.57 -5.68
C SER A 489 4.40 -1.22 -5.89
N VAL A 490 3.65 -1.04 -6.99
CA VAL A 490 2.86 0.17 -7.25
C VAL A 490 1.75 0.30 -6.21
N GLU A 491 1.10 -0.80 -5.83
CA GLU A 491 0.06 -0.77 -4.78
C GLU A 491 0.60 -0.23 -3.44
N ARG A 492 1.84 -0.55 -3.10
CA ARG A 492 2.52 -0.02 -1.90
C ARG A 492 2.77 1.49 -2.04
N ALA A 493 3.20 1.94 -3.21
CA ALA A 493 3.39 3.36 -3.49
C ALA A 493 2.04 4.11 -3.42
N LEU A 494 0.97 3.57 -4.00
CA LEU A 494 -0.38 4.13 -3.93
C LEU A 494 -0.92 4.16 -2.49
N ALA A 495 -0.64 3.12 -1.69
CA ALA A 495 -0.99 3.09 -0.27
C ALA A 495 -0.24 4.16 0.52
N ARG A 496 0.99 4.46 0.15
CA ARG A 496 1.85 5.38 0.89
C ARG A 496 1.69 6.85 0.47
N TYR A 497 1.58 7.13 -0.83
CA TYR A 497 1.65 8.48 -1.39
C TYR A 497 0.35 8.95 -2.05
N GLY A 498 -0.66 8.08 -2.12
CA GLY A 498 -1.95 8.39 -2.73
C GLY A 498 -2.01 8.07 -4.23
N PRO A 499 -3.18 8.27 -4.86
CA PRO A 499 -3.46 7.80 -6.21
C PRO A 499 -2.75 8.58 -7.34
N ALA A 500 -2.31 9.81 -7.08
CA ALA A 500 -1.67 10.63 -8.11
C ALA A 500 -0.21 10.28 -8.36
N ILE A 501 0.44 9.54 -7.46
CA ILE A 501 1.90 9.35 -7.48
C ILE A 501 2.48 8.80 -8.79
N PRO A 502 1.84 7.85 -9.52
CA PRO A 502 2.42 7.34 -10.77
C PRO A 502 2.42 8.36 -11.92
N TRP A 503 1.63 9.44 -11.78
CA TRP A 503 1.39 10.42 -12.84
C TRP A 503 2.16 11.72 -12.63
N ALA A 504 2.89 11.84 -11.52
CA ALA A 504 3.64 13.02 -11.16
C ALA A 504 4.60 13.43 -12.29
N GLY A 505 4.43 14.64 -12.82
CA GLY A 505 5.19 15.19 -13.94
C GLY A 505 4.59 14.96 -15.32
N LEU A 506 3.57 14.09 -15.45
CA LEU A 506 2.86 13.83 -16.71
C LEU A 506 1.56 14.64 -16.82
N GLU A 507 1.12 15.30 -15.75
CA GLU A 507 -0.17 15.98 -15.72
C GLU A 507 -0.35 17.05 -16.81
N PRO A 508 0.66 17.89 -17.15
CA PRO A 508 0.52 18.86 -18.24
C PRO A 508 0.23 18.19 -19.59
N MET A 509 0.86 17.04 -19.85
CA MET A 509 0.66 16.27 -21.08
C MET A 509 -0.72 15.63 -21.10
N LEU A 510 -1.12 14.98 -20.01
CA LEU A 510 -2.40 14.26 -19.91
C LEU A 510 -3.61 15.21 -19.94
N ARG A 511 -3.50 16.41 -19.36
CA ARG A 511 -4.59 17.40 -19.36
C ARG A 511 -4.88 18.02 -20.73
N GLY A 512 -3.91 18.01 -21.63
CA GLY A 512 -4.06 18.57 -22.98
C GLY A 512 -4.66 17.60 -24.00
N ALA A 513 -4.84 16.33 -23.63
CA ALA A 513 -5.42 15.33 -24.51
C ALA A 513 -6.95 15.36 -24.48
N ASP A 514 -7.55 15.08 -25.63
CA ASP A 514 -8.99 14.86 -25.77
C ASP A 514 -9.38 13.45 -25.31
N LEU A 515 -8.43 12.50 -25.35
CA LEU A 515 -8.61 11.13 -24.87
C LEU A 515 -7.29 10.52 -24.41
N VAL A 516 -7.28 9.93 -23.22
CA VAL A 516 -6.18 9.13 -22.68
C VAL A 516 -6.61 7.66 -22.59
N ILE A 517 -5.89 6.82 -23.32
CA ILE A 517 -6.14 5.39 -23.42
C ILE A 517 -5.00 4.64 -22.73
N ALA A 518 -5.29 3.60 -21.95
CA ALA A 518 -4.28 2.75 -21.33
C ALA A 518 -4.54 1.25 -21.54
N ASN A 519 -3.49 0.43 -21.47
CA ASN A 519 -3.64 -1.00 -21.21
C ASN A 519 -3.73 -1.23 -19.71
N LEU A 520 -4.90 -1.63 -19.18
CA LEU A 520 -5.02 -1.94 -17.74
C LEU A 520 -4.47 -3.34 -17.49
N GLU A 521 -3.25 -3.38 -16.95
CA GLU A 521 -2.50 -4.61 -16.73
C GLU A 521 -2.75 -5.14 -15.31
N GLY A 522 -3.71 -6.06 -15.19
CA GLY A 522 -4.14 -6.67 -13.93
C GLY A 522 -5.65 -6.54 -13.66
N VAL A 523 -6.06 -6.97 -12.48
CA VAL A 523 -7.46 -6.89 -12.01
C VAL A 523 -7.62 -6.02 -10.76
N LEU A 524 -8.75 -5.32 -10.67
CA LEU A 524 -9.15 -4.46 -9.55
C LEU A 524 -10.21 -5.19 -8.71
N THR A 525 -9.79 -6.16 -7.89
CA THR A 525 -10.72 -7.08 -7.26
C THR A 525 -10.33 -7.52 -5.85
N THR A 526 -11.34 -7.76 -5.01
CA THR A 526 -11.25 -8.53 -3.76
C THR A 526 -11.82 -9.95 -3.88
N GLN A 527 -12.35 -10.29 -5.04
CA GLN A 527 -13.10 -11.50 -5.35
C GLN A 527 -12.32 -12.45 -6.27
N GLY A 528 -12.90 -13.63 -6.48
CA GLY A 528 -12.35 -14.64 -7.39
C GLY A 528 -11.18 -15.43 -6.81
N ALA A 529 -10.74 -16.42 -7.56
CA ALA A 529 -9.62 -17.30 -7.19
C ALA A 529 -8.45 -17.08 -8.16
N PRO A 530 -7.20 -17.07 -7.66
CA PRO A 530 -6.05 -16.87 -8.52
C PRO A 530 -5.90 -18.01 -9.53
N LEU A 531 -5.64 -17.68 -10.79
CA LEU A 531 -5.26 -18.67 -11.79
C LEU A 531 -3.87 -19.27 -11.48
N ASP A 532 -3.65 -20.54 -11.83
CA ASP A 532 -2.33 -21.13 -11.71
C ASP A 532 -1.42 -20.71 -12.87
N LYS A 533 -0.84 -19.51 -12.74
CA LYS A 533 0.21 -19.01 -13.62
C LYS A 533 1.36 -18.35 -12.85
N PRO A 534 2.51 -18.08 -13.48
CA PRO A 534 3.68 -17.55 -12.77
C PRO A 534 3.46 -16.15 -12.19
N TYR A 535 2.73 -15.31 -12.92
CA TYR A 535 2.58 -13.89 -12.61
C TYR A 535 1.11 -13.55 -12.46
N LEU A 536 0.74 -13.18 -11.24
CA LEU A 536 -0.57 -12.63 -10.91
C LEU A 536 -0.41 -11.15 -10.57
N ILE A 537 -1.38 -10.34 -11.01
CA ILE A 537 -1.44 -8.90 -10.80
C ILE A 537 -2.86 -8.56 -10.37
N ARG A 538 -2.99 -8.30 -9.08
CA ARG A 538 -4.23 -7.87 -8.44
C ARG A 538 -3.96 -6.68 -7.54
N ALA A 539 -4.83 -5.69 -7.63
CA ALA A 539 -4.87 -4.57 -6.72
C ALA A 539 -6.27 -4.48 -6.08
N HIS A 540 -6.34 -3.90 -4.90
CA HIS A 540 -7.62 -3.62 -4.27
C HIS A 540 -8.47 -2.68 -5.16
N PRO A 541 -9.80 -2.85 -5.28
CA PRO A 541 -10.70 -1.98 -6.07
C PRO A 541 -10.45 -0.47 -5.89
N ARG A 542 -10.28 -0.03 -4.63
CA ARG A 542 -9.93 1.36 -4.26
C ARG A 542 -8.67 1.91 -4.96
N ARG A 543 -7.76 1.06 -5.45
CA ARG A 543 -6.56 1.47 -6.20
C ARG A 543 -6.89 1.91 -7.62
N GLY A 544 -8.07 1.56 -8.14
CA GLY A 544 -8.60 2.07 -9.41
C GLY A 544 -8.66 3.60 -9.48
N ALA A 545 -8.78 4.29 -8.33
CA ALA A 545 -8.71 5.75 -8.24
C ALA A 545 -7.42 6.35 -8.87
N THR A 546 -6.36 5.56 -9.03
CA THR A 546 -5.17 5.97 -9.79
C THR A 546 -5.50 6.27 -11.25
N LEU A 547 -6.42 5.55 -11.89
CA LEU A 547 -6.80 5.76 -13.29
C LEU A 547 -7.45 7.13 -13.47
N ALA A 548 -8.39 7.47 -12.58
CA ALA A 548 -9.01 8.80 -12.55
C ALA A 548 -7.99 9.91 -12.26
N ALA A 549 -7.04 9.68 -11.34
CA ALA A 549 -5.96 10.64 -11.07
C ALA A 549 -5.05 10.87 -12.29
N GLY A 550 -4.90 9.85 -13.15
CA GLY A 550 -4.18 9.92 -14.42
C GLY A 550 -5.03 10.42 -15.60
N ARG A 551 -6.29 10.82 -15.37
CA ARG A 551 -7.26 11.17 -16.43
C ARG A 551 -7.38 10.10 -17.51
N VAL A 552 -7.28 8.83 -17.14
CA VAL A 552 -7.48 7.73 -18.08
C VAL A 552 -8.98 7.66 -18.40
N ASP A 553 -9.33 7.89 -19.66
CA ASP A 553 -10.72 7.89 -20.12
C ASP A 553 -11.16 6.49 -20.57
N LEU A 554 -10.23 5.71 -21.14
CA LEU A 554 -10.50 4.38 -21.66
C LEU A 554 -9.36 3.42 -21.35
N VAL A 555 -9.71 2.19 -20.97
CA VAL A 555 -8.77 1.08 -20.85
C VAL A 555 -9.10 -0.05 -21.80
N THR A 556 -8.06 -0.65 -22.39
CA THR A 556 -8.17 -1.98 -22.97
C THR A 556 -7.88 -3.04 -21.90
N LEU A 557 -8.71 -4.08 -21.89
CA LEU A 557 -8.56 -5.30 -21.08
C LEU A 557 -8.15 -6.50 -21.94
N ALA A 558 -7.87 -6.29 -23.23
CA ALA A 558 -7.40 -7.32 -24.16
C ALA A 558 -5.92 -7.67 -23.90
N ASN A 559 -5.61 -8.13 -22.70
CA ASN A 559 -4.28 -8.55 -22.27
C ASN A 559 -4.35 -9.88 -21.50
N ASN A 560 -3.19 -10.44 -21.21
CA ASN A 560 -3.05 -11.74 -20.54
C ASN A 560 -3.30 -11.68 -19.02
N HIS A 561 -3.69 -10.52 -18.48
CA HIS A 561 -3.88 -10.28 -17.04
C HIS A 561 -5.32 -9.94 -16.62
N ALA A 562 -6.23 -9.71 -17.58
CA ALA A 562 -7.64 -9.41 -17.30
C ALA A 562 -8.40 -10.53 -16.55
N LEU A 563 -7.88 -11.77 -16.58
CA LEU A 563 -8.50 -12.94 -15.92
C LEU A 563 -7.66 -13.50 -14.77
N ASP A 564 -6.71 -12.76 -14.20
CA ASP A 564 -5.83 -13.26 -13.14
C ASP A 564 -6.57 -13.89 -11.95
N TYR A 565 -7.78 -13.39 -11.66
CA TYR A 565 -8.67 -13.89 -10.61
C TYR A 565 -9.99 -14.47 -11.17
N GLY A 566 -9.96 -14.91 -12.43
CA GLY A 566 -11.09 -15.50 -13.13
C GLY A 566 -12.23 -14.51 -13.44
N PRO A 567 -13.38 -15.01 -13.91
CA PRO A 567 -14.52 -14.19 -14.32
C PRO A 567 -15.02 -13.24 -13.23
N ALA A 568 -15.17 -13.71 -11.99
CA ALA A 568 -15.61 -12.87 -10.87
C ALA A 568 -14.64 -11.68 -10.61
N GLY A 569 -13.34 -11.87 -10.84
CA GLY A 569 -12.35 -10.80 -10.74
C GLY A 569 -12.45 -9.78 -11.88
N LEU A 570 -12.75 -10.25 -13.08
CA LEU A 570 -13.01 -9.40 -14.25
C LEU A 570 -14.31 -8.61 -14.08
N ASP A 571 -15.40 -9.25 -13.65
CA ASP A 571 -16.70 -8.61 -13.42
C ASP A 571 -16.56 -7.45 -12.44
N GLN A 572 -15.92 -7.67 -11.29
CA GLN A 572 -15.68 -6.59 -10.32
C GLN A 572 -14.74 -5.51 -10.89
N THR A 573 -13.79 -5.88 -11.75
CA THR A 573 -12.92 -4.88 -12.41
C THR A 573 -13.74 -3.97 -13.32
N LEU A 574 -14.70 -4.52 -14.08
CA LEU A 574 -15.62 -3.75 -14.92
C LEU A 574 -16.52 -2.83 -14.07
N ASP A 575 -17.08 -3.34 -12.97
CA ASP A 575 -17.88 -2.52 -12.04
C ASP A 575 -17.08 -1.34 -11.47
N VAL A 576 -15.81 -1.56 -11.14
CA VAL A 576 -14.91 -0.51 -10.64
C VAL A 576 -14.62 0.54 -11.72
N LEU A 577 -14.41 0.11 -12.97
CA LEU A 577 -14.15 1.02 -14.09
C LEU A 577 -15.38 1.87 -14.41
N ASP A 578 -16.57 1.26 -14.44
CA ASP A 578 -17.85 1.97 -14.62
C ASP A 578 -18.08 3.00 -13.51
N ALA A 579 -17.87 2.62 -12.25
CA ALA A 579 -17.98 3.54 -11.11
C ALA A 579 -16.98 4.71 -11.14
N LEU A 580 -15.84 4.55 -11.82
CA LEU A 580 -14.84 5.59 -12.02
C LEU A 580 -15.09 6.44 -13.27
N GLY A 581 -16.06 6.05 -14.11
CA GLY A 581 -16.31 6.69 -15.41
C GLY A 581 -15.23 6.39 -16.45
N VAL A 582 -14.50 5.28 -16.31
CA VAL A 582 -13.44 4.86 -17.24
C VAL A 582 -14.02 3.80 -18.18
N ALA A 583 -14.07 4.07 -19.47
CA ALA A 583 -14.58 3.13 -20.45
C ALA A 583 -13.66 1.90 -20.55
N ALA A 584 -14.25 0.71 -20.76
CA ALA A 584 -13.50 -0.54 -20.90
C ALA A 584 -13.81 -1.22 -22.23
N VAL A 585 -12.78 -1.71 -22.92
CA VAL A 585 -12.93 -2.48 -24.17
C VAL A 585 -12.04 -3.73 -24.15
N GLY A 586 -12.36 -4.72 -24.99
CA GLY A 586 -11.48 -5.87 -25.23
C GLY A 586 -11.58 -7.03 -24.22
N ALA A 587 -12.60 -7.02 -23.34
CA ALA A 587 -12.88 -8.10 -22.39
C ALA A 587 -13.81 -9.21 -22.93
N GLY A 588 -14.17 -9.18 -24.23
CA GLY A 588 -15.07 -10.14 -24.88
C GLY A 588 -15.42 -9.76 -26.30
#